data_AF-A0A084IMW8-F1
#
_entry.id   AF-A0A084IMW8-F1
#
_cell.length_a   1.000
_cell.length_b   1.000
_cell.length_c   1.000
_cell.angle_alpha   90.00
_cell.angle_beta   90.00
_cell.angle_gamma   90.00
#
_symmetry.space_group_name_H-M   'P 1'
#
loop_
_entity.id
_entity.type
_entity.pdbx_description
1 polymer ?
#
loop_
_entity_poly.entity_id
_entity_poly.type
_entity_poly.pdbx_seq_one_letter_code
_entity_poly.pdbx_strand_id
1 'polypeptide(L)'
;METDHLLDDIREVNLSYLLLMQRLINTDREAAMFRLKIDDEMADLLSRIPVSELARLARCNQLLCHFSLEDADQLHSLVRATADDSLRQVHAAILLGSNERRAANDRRREERRQGDRRIEDMGPPAGVERRQGERRGAHDRRQGARRAEDRADDDGVSRERREADGPNG
;
A
#
# COMPACT_ATOMS: atom_id res chain seq x y z
N MET A 1 17.60 -2.90 41.40
CA MET A 1 16.75 -2.13 42.32
C MET A 1 16.08 -0.97 41.59
N GLU A 2 16.79 0.07 41.12
CA GLU A 2 16.14 1.20 40.40
C GLU A 2 15.44 0.79 39.09
N THR A 3 16.04 -0.10 38.31
CA THR A 3 15.43 -0.67 37.10
C THR A 3 14.27 -1.61 37.40
N ASP A 4 14.24 -2.25 38.58
CA ASP A 4 13.15 -3.16 38.95
C ASP A 4 11.88 -2.37 39.27
N HIS A 5 12.02 -1.21 39.92
CA HIS A 5 10.91 -0.27 40.13
C HIS A 5 10.33 0.24 38.82
N LEU A 6 11.19 0.59 37.85
CA LEU A 6 10.72 1.03 36.52
C LEU A 6 9.94 -0.07 35.78
N LEU A 7 10.37 -1.33 35.90
CA LEU A 7 9.64 -2.45 35.29
C LEU A 7 8.29 -2.66 35.97
N ASP A 8 8.19 -2.46 37.28
CA ASP A 8 6.91 -2.54 37.99
C ASP A 8 5.96 -1.40 37.57
N ASP A 9 6.47 -0.17 37.38
CA ASP A 9 5.69 0.96 36.86
C ASP A 9 5.14 0.66 35.45
N ILE A 10 5.97 0.08 34.57
CA ILE A 10 5.55 -0.33 33.22
C ILE A 10 4.42 -1.35 33.29
N ARG A 11 4.50 -2.31 34.22
CA ARG A 11 3.46 -3.34 34.41
C ARG A 11 2.15 -2.73 34.89
N GLU A 12 2.22 -1.79 35.82
CA GLU A 12 1.03 -1.11 36.35
C GLU A 12 0.32 -0.29 35.27
N VAL A 13 1.09 0.47 34.46
CA VAL A 13 0.55 1.22 33.32
C VAL A 13 -0.07 0.29 32.28
N ASN A 14 0.62 -0.80 31.93
CA ASN A 14 0.11 -1.77 30.97
C ASN A 14 -1.19 -2.42 31.42
N LEU A 15 -1.28 -2.85 32.67
CA LEU A 15 -2.49 -3.45 33.22
C LEU A 15 -3.63 -2.44 33.28
N SER A 16 -3.36 -1.24 33.77
CA SER A 16 -4.35 -0.15 33.84
C SER A 16 -4.91 0.20 32.47
N TYR A 17 -4.04 0.25 31.45
CA TYR A 17 -4.45 0.48 30.07
C TYR A 17 -5.35 -0.64 29.54
N LEU A 18 -4.95 -1.91 29.66
CA LEU A 18 -5.74 -3.05 29.19
C LEU A 18 -7.13 -3.12 29.85
N LEU A 19 -7.21 -2.84 31.15
CA LEU A 19 -8.48 -2.80 31.88
C LEU A 19 -9.36 -1.62 31.45
N LEU A 20 -8.75 -0.47 31.16
CA LEU A 20 -9.47 0.68 30.60
C LEU A 20 -10.03 0.35 29.21
N MET A 21 -9.26 -0.33 28.36
CA MET A 21 -9.72 -0.77 27.04
C MET A 21 -10.98 -1.62 27.15
N GLN A 22 -10.98 -2.66 28.00
CA GLN A 22 -12.16 -3.50 28.24
C GLN A 22 -13.37 -2.69 28.71
N ARG A 23 -13.16 -1.75 29.65
CA ARG A 23 -14.24 -0.91 30.16
C ARG A 23 -14.84 -0.01 29.08
N LEU A 24 -14.01 0.58 28.22
CA LEU A 24 -14.46 1.40 27.11
C LEU A 24 -15.29 0.57 26.13
N ILE A 25 -14.77 -0.60 25.72
CA ILE A 25 -15.45 -1.51 24.79
C ILE A 25 -16.82 -1.94 25.34
N ASN A 26 -16.90 -2.27 26.64
CA ASN A 26 -18.14 -2.71 27.28
C ASN A 26 -19.15 -1.57 27.52
N THR A 27 -18.69 -0.30 27.54
CA THR A 27 -19.56 0.87 27.72
C THR A 27 -20.15 1.34 26.39
N ASP A 28 -19.30 1.53 25.39
CA ASP A 28 -19.66 2.00 24.06
C ASP A 28 -18.64 1.47 23.05
N ARG A 29 -19.00 0.38 22.37
CA ARG A 29 -18.09 -0.34 21.48
C ARG A 29 -17.65 0.49 20.29
N GLU A 30 -18.57 1.18 19.62
CA GLU A 30 -18.24 2.00 18.45
C GLU A 30 -17.29 3.13 18.82
N ALA A 31 -17.62 3.85 19.89
CA ALA A 31 -16.80 4.97 20.31
C ALA A 31 -15.48 4.50 20.97
N ALA A 32 -15.42 3.29 21.53
CA ALA A 32 -14.18 2.67 22.01
C ALA A 32 -13.26 2.27 20.87
N MET A 33 -13.77 1.62 19.81
CA MET A 33 -12.98 1.27 18.63
C MET A 33 -12.35 2.50 17.99
N PHE A 34 -13.13 3.59 17.86
CA PHE A 34 -12.61 4.88 17.40
C PHE A 34 -11.49 5.41 18.30
N ARG A 35 -11.70 5.49 19.62
CA ARG A 35 -10.70 6.04 20.56
C ARG A 35 -9.43 5.19 20.68
N LEU A 36 -9.58 3.87 20.63
CA LEU A 36 -8.49 2.92 20.80
C LEU A 36 -7.77 2.60 19.48
N LYS A 37 -8.34 3.02 18.34
CA LYS A 37 -7.82 2.77 16.99
C LYS A 37 -7.67 1.27 16.69
N ILE A 38 -8.65 0.48 17.13
CA ILE A 38 -8.70 -0.97 16.96
C ILE A 38 -9.87 -1.36 16.04
N ASP A 39 -9.75 -2.51 15.38
CA ASP A 39 -10.81 -3.08 14.58
C ASP A 39 -11.78 -3.93 15.43
N ASP A 40 -12.81 -4.42 14.74
CA ASP A 40 -13.88 -5.22 15.32
C ASP A 40 -13.36 -6.53 15.95
N GLU A 41 -12.42 -7.18 15.27
CA GLU A 41 -11.81 -8.44 15.68
C GLU A 41 -10.99 -8.25 16.97
N MET A 42 -10.20 -7.19 17.05
CA MET A 42 -9.44 -6.84 18.24
C MET A 42 -10.36 -6.45 19.41
N ALA A 43 -11.44 -5.71 19.17
CA ALA A 43 -12.40 -5.36 20.20
C ALA A 43 -13.09 -6.62 20.77
N ASP A 44 -13.47 -7.55 19.91
CA ASP A 44 -14.05 -8.84 20.31
C ASP A 44 -13.07 -9.68 21.12
N LEU A 45 -11.82 -9.76 20.69
CA LEU A 45 -10.78 -10.49 21.42
C LEU A 45 -10.53 -9.87 22.80
N LEU A 46 -10.33 -8.54 22.86
CA LEU A 46 -10.10 -7.83 24.11
C LEU A 46 -11.25 -7.98 25.10
N SER A 47 -12.50 -7.98 24.63
CA SER A 47 -13.67 -8.14 25.52
C SER A 47 -13.79 -9.53 26.16
N ARG A 48 -13.21 -10.57 25.52
CA ARG A 48 -13.30 -11.97 25.97
C ARG A 48 -12.13 -12.41 26.83
N ILE A 49 -10.99 -11.71 26.78
CA ILE A 49 -9.81 -12.09 27.55
C ILE A 49 -10.08 -11.91 29.06
N PRO A 50 -9.83 -12.94 29.88
CA PRO A 50 -9.96 -12.81 31.32
C PRO A 50 -8.90 -11.88 31.90
N VAL A 51 -9.25 -11.16 32.97
CA VAL A 51 -8.35 -10.19 33.65
C VAL A 51 -7.01 -10.84 34.06
N SER A 52 -7.02 -12.12 34.44
CA SER A 52 -5.79 -12.86 34.79
C SER A 52 -4.82 -13.00 33.61
N GLU A 53 -5.34 -13.07 32.38
CA GLU A 53 -4.52 -13.13 31.17
C GLU A 53 -4.03 -11.75 30.75
N LEU A 54 -4.84 -10.70 30.93
CA LEU A 54 -4.37 -9.31 30.78
C LEU A 54 -3.25 -8.99 31.78
N ALA A 55 -3.36 -9.44 33.03
CA ALA A 55 -2.31 -9.29 34.03
C ALA A 55 -1.03 -10.02 33.64
N ARG A 56 -1.13 -11.19 32.98
CA ARG A 56 0.04 -11.88 32.42
C ARG A 56 0.65 -11.09 31.27
N LEU A 57 -0.16 -10.55 30.37
CA LEU A 57 0.30 -9.73 29.24
C LEU A 57 1.01 -8.45 29.73
N ALA A 58 0.46 -7.80 30.75
CA ALA A 58 1.02 -6.59 31.34
C ALA A 58 2.44 -6.77 31.91
N ARG A 59 2.86 -8.02 32.20
CA ARG A 59 4.22 -8.34 32.66
C ARG A 59 5.32 -8.11 31.62
N CYS A 60 4.96 -7.77 30.38
CA CYS A 60 5.95 -7.41 29.37
C CYS A 60 6.76 -6.17 29.81
N ASN A 61 8.05 -6.17 29.47
CA ASN A 61 8.96 -5.06 29.80
C ASN A 61 8.87 -3.92 28.78
N GLN A 62 7.80 -3.85 27.99
CA GLN A 62 7.56 -2.86 26.95
C GLN A 62 6.19 -2.26 27.18
N LEU A 63 6.05 -0.95 26.92
CA LEU A 63 4.75 -0.31 26.99
C LEU A 63 3.85 -0.82 25.87
N LEU A 64 2.65 -1.24 26.23
CA LEU A 64 1.62 -1.69 25.29
C LEU A 64 0.85 -0.52 24.67
N CYS A 65 0.79 0.61 25.37
CA CYS A 65 0.20 1.83 24.83
C CYS A 65 1.22 2.59 23.96
N HIS A 66 0.73 3.15 22.85
CA HIS A 66 1.55 3.98 21.98
C HIS A 66 1.22 5.46 22.17
N PHE A 67 2.24 6.30 22.16
CA PHE A 67 2.06 7.74 22.18
C PHE A 67 1.52 8.21 20.82
N SER A 68 0.33 8.81 20.82
CA SER A 68 -0.40 9.07 19.57
C SER A 68 0.05 10.31 18.79
N LEU A 69 0.95 11.13 19.35
CA LEU A 69 1.52 12.28 18.67
C LEU A 69 2.79 11.87 17.93
N GLU A 70 2.86 12.19 16.64
CA GLU A 70 3.91 11.69 15.74
C GLU A 70 5.16 12.58 15.74
N ASP A 71 5.02 13.86 16.10
CA ASP A 71 6.11 14.84 16.08
C ASP A 71 6.06 15.82 17.26
N ALA A 72 7.19 16.48 17.51
CA ALA A 72 7.32 17.46 18.58
C ALA A 72 6.50 18.74 18.34
N ASP A 73 6.22 19.09 17.08
CA ASP A 73 5.46 20.28 16.73
C ASP A 73 3.97 20.12 17.11
N GLN A 74 3.41 18.92 16.97
CA GLN A 74 2.07 18.56 17.45
C GLN A 74 1.97 18.73 18.96
N LEU A 75 2.96 18.24 19.70
CA LEU A 75 3.03 18.41 21.15
C LEU A 75 3.17 19.89 21.53
N HIS A 76 4.07 20.63 20.87
CA HIS A 76 4.24 22.06 21.09
C HIS A 76 2.97 22.84 20.79
N SER A 77 2.27 22.51 19.71
CA SER A 77 1.01 23.16 19.34
C SER A 77 -0.07 22.92 20.39
N LEU A 78 -0.14 21.72 20.99
CA LEU A 78 -1.12 21.42 22.03
C LEU A 78 -0.79 22.09 23.36
N VAL A 79 0.49 22.09 23.76
CA VAL A 79 0.93 22.72 25.02
C VAL A 79 0.82 24.25 24.95
N ARG A 80 1.02 24.85 23.77
CA ARG A 80 0.97 26.30 23.55
C ARG A 80 -0.37 26.81 23.02
N ALA A 81 -1.31 25.92 22.69
CA ALA A 81 -2.68 26.30 22.34
C ALA A 81 -3.27 27.10 23.51
N THR A 82 -3.97 28.17 23.15
CA THR A 82 -4.53 29.25 23.98
C THR A 82 -5.09 28.84 25.35
N ALA A 83 -5.20 29.81 26.27
CA ALA A 83 -5.68 29.64 27.64
C ALA A 83 -7.11 29.05 27.79
N ASP A 84 -7.85 28.84 26.71
CA ASP A 84 -9.15 28.16 26.73
C ASP A 84 -8.97 26.65 26.56
N ASP A 85 -9.18 25.92 27.65
CA ASP A 85 -9.08 24.47 27.73
C ASP A 85 -10.04 23.74 26.76
N SER A 86 -11.19 24.35 26.45
CA SER A 86 -12.18 23.76 25.54
C SER A 86 -11.68 23.74 24.09
N LEU A 87 -11.05 24.83 23.64
CA LEU A 87 -10.46 24.92 22.30
C LEU A 87 -9.25 23.99 22.17
N ARG A 88 -8.46 23.84 23.23
CA ARG A 88 -7.33 22.90 23.27
C ARG A 88 -7.80 21.45 23.13
N GLN A 89 -8.91 21.08 23.76
CA GLN A 89 -9.48 19.74 23.64
C GLN A 89 -9.96 19.42 22.22
N VAL A 90 -10.60 20.38 21.55
CA VAL A 90 -11.02 20.24 20.15
C VAL A 90 -9.81 20.12 19.22
N HIS A 91 -8.79 20.95 19.40
CA HIS A 91 -7.55 20.88 18.61
C HIS A 91 -6.86 19.51 18.74
N ALA A 92 -6.79 18.97 19.96
CA ALA A 92 -6.27 17.62 20.22
C ALA A 92 -7.07 16.55 19.49
N ALA A 93 -8.40 16.59 19.55
CA ALA A 93 -9.26 15.62 18.87
C ALA A 93 -9.06 15.65 17.34
N ILE A 94 -8.93 16.84 16.74
CA ILE A 94 -8.70 16.99 15.30
C ILE A 94 -7.33 16.43 14.90
N LEU A 95 -6.26 16.77 15.64
CA LEU A 95 -4.91 16.28 15.35
C LEU A 95 -4.86 14.75 15.44
N LEU A 96 -5.36 14.18 16.53
CA LEU A 96 -5.30 12.74 16.78
C LEU A 96 -6.13 11.92 15.77
N GLY A 97 -7.29 12.45 15.34
CA GLY A 97 -8.10 11.84 14.28
C GLY A 97 -7.53 12.03 12.87
N SER A 98 -6.74 13.09 12.64
CA SER A 98 -6.08 13.31 11.35
C SER A 98 -4.93 12.33 11.09
N ASN A 99 -4.20 11.96 12.15
CA ASN A 99 -3.13 10.94 12.11
C ASN A 99 -3.71 9.56 11.74
N GLU A 100 -4.93 9.23 12.21
CA GLU A 100 -5.62 7.98 11.85
C GLU A 100 -5.88 7.87 10.35
N ARG A 101 -6.40 8.95 9.74
CA ARG A 101 -6.67 8.98 8.30
C ARG A 101 -5.39 8.84 7.47
N ARG A 102 -4.26 9.37 7.96
CA ARG A 102 -2.96 9.23 7.29
C ARG A 102 -2.48 7.78 7.38
N ALA A 103 -2.39 7.21 8.58
CA ALA A 103 -1.97 5.83 8.78
C ALA A 103 -2.85 4.82 8.00
N ALA A 104 -4.18 5.02 7.96
CA ALA A 104 -5.08 4.16 7.18
C ALA A 104 -4.87 4.31 5.66
N ASN A 105 -4.62 5.52 5.17
CA ASN A 105 -4.31 5.76 3.76
C ASN A 105 -2.97 5.15 3.36
N ASP A 106 -1.97 5.19 4.23
CA ASP A 106 -0.65 4.63 3.96
C ASP A 106 -0.70 3.11 3.87
N ARG A 107 -1.42 2.43 4.78
CA ARG A 107 -1.67 0.97 4.68
C ARG A 107 -2.36 0.60 3.37
N ARG A 108 -3.40 1.34 2.96
CA ARG A 108 -4.08 1.13 1.67
C ARG A 108 -3.17 1.36 0.46
N ARG A 109 -2.21 2.30 0.55
CA ARG A 109 -1.22 2.54 -0.51
C ARG A 109 -0.22 1.41 -0.59
N GLU A 110 0.23 0.88 0.55
CA GLU A 110 1.13 -0.27 0.63
C GLU A 110 0.49 -1.55 0.09
N GLU A 111 -0.77 -1.82 0.44
CA GLU A 111 -1.54 -2.94 -0.10
C GLU A 111 -1.68 -2.86 -1.62
N ARG A 112 -1.95 -1.66 -2.18
CA ARG A 112 -1.97 -1.45 -3.63
C ARG A 112 -0.63 -1.71 -4.28
N ARG A 113 0.46 -1.22 -3.68
CA ARG A 113 1.84 -1.47 -4.15
C ARG A 113 2.24 -2.95 -4.03
N GLN A 114 1.70 -3.68 -3.06
CA GLN A 114 1.98 -5.10 -2.87
C GLN A 114 1.13 -5.98 -3.80
N GLY A 115 -0.10 -5.55 -4.12
CA GLY A 115 -0.93 -6.15 -5.16
C GLY A 115 -0.31 -6.01 -6.56
N ASP A 116 0.22 -4.82 -6.90
CA ASP A 116 0.89 -4.58 -8.19
C ASP A 116 2.13 -5.46 -8.37
N ARG A 117 2.95 -5.58 -7.31
CA ARG A 117 4.11 -6.50 -7.29
C ARG A 117 3.73 -7.97 -7.45
N ARG A 118 2.56 -8.40 -6.94
CA ARG A 118 2.07 -9.78 -7.14
C ARG A 118 1.61 -10.03 -8.58
N ILE A 119 1.17 -9.00 -9.30
CA ILE A 119 0.80 -9.10 -10.72
C ILE A 119 2.08 -9.15 -11.59
N GLU A 120 3.12 -8.39 -11.23
CA GLU A 120 4.42 -8.43 -11.91
C GLU A 120 5.15 -9.77 -11.74
N ASP A 121 5.03 -10.42 -10.58
CA ASP A 121 5.65 -11.72 -10.27
C ASP A 121 4.86 -12.92 -10.85
N MET A 122 3.58 -12.73 -11.16
CA MET A 122 2.84 -13.60 -12.06
C MET A 122 3.26 -13.26 -13.49
N GLY A 123 4.34 -13.91 -13.96
CA GLY A 123 4.75 -13.88 -15.36
C GLY A 123 3.55 -14.03 -16.31
N PRO A 124 3.66 -13.53 -17.56
CA PRO A 124 2.51 -13.35 -18.46
C PRO A 124 1.64 -14.62 -18.52
N PRO A 125 0.30 -14.48 -18.47
CA PRO A 125 -0.59 -15.63 -18.37
C PRO A 125 -0.29 -16.64 -19.47
N ALA A 126 -0.11 -17.91 -19.07
CA ALA A 126 0.16 -19.03 -19.95
C ALA A 126 -0.98 -19.17 -20.98
N GLY A 127 -0.85 -18.48 -22.10
CA GLY A 127 -1.91 -18.38 -23.11
C GLY A 127 -1.73 -17.27 -24.14
N VAL A 128 -0.86 -16.29 -23.93
CA VAL A 128 -0.68 -15.16 -24.88
C VAL A 128 0.29 -15.48 -26.03
N GLU A 129 1.01 -16.60 -26.01
CA GLU A 129 2.04 -16.94 -27.02
C GLU A 129 1.58 -17.75 -28.24
N ARG A 130 0.29 -17.88 -28.52
CA ARG A 130 -0.18 -18.69 -29.68
C ARG A 130 -0.88 -17.94 -30.80
N ARG A 131 -0.56 -16.66 -31.04
CA ARG A 131 -1.12 -15.92 -32.20
C ARG A 131 -0.15 -15.03 -32.99
N GLN A 132 1.16 -15.08 -32.72
CA GLN A 132 2.15 -14.36 -33.53
C GLN A 132 2.78 -15.19 -34.66
N GLY A 133 2.76 -16.53 -34.55
CA GLY A 133 3.29 -17.43 -35.60
C GLY A 133 2.43 -17.52 -36.87
N GLU A 134 1.10 -17.49 -36.74
CA GLU A 134 0.20 -17.69 -37.89
C GLU A 134 0.02 -16.46 -38.78
N ARG A 135 0.28 -15.25 -38.25
CA ARG A 135 0.16 -14.00 -39.05
C ARG A 135 1.36 -13.79 -39.99
N ARG A 136 2.54 -14.31 -39.66
CA ARG A 136 3.73 -14.20 -40.51
C ARG A 136 3.65 -15.11 -41.75
N GLY A 137 3.13 -16.33 -41.62
CA GLY A 137 2.94 -17.26 -42.75
C GLY A 137 1.83 -16.89 -43.74
N ALA A 138 0.91 -15.99 -43.37
CA ALA A 138 -0.14 -15.50 -44.27
C ALA A 138 0.32 -14.31 -45.13
N HIS A 139 1.27 -13.50 -44.65
CA HIS A 139 1.81 -12.36 -45.39
C HIS A 139 2.80 -12.79 -46.48
N ASP A 140 3.58 -13.84 -46.23
CA ASP A 140 4.58 -14.37 -47.18
C ASP A 140 3.93 -15.04 -48.40
N ARG A 141 2.85 -15.81 -48.17
CA ARG A 141 2.10 -16.44 -49.27
C ARG A 141 1.40 -15.43 -50.19
N ARG A 142 1.05 -14.24 -49.68
CA ARG A 142 0.47 -13.16 -50.50
C ARG A 142 1.52 -12.39 -51.31
N GLN A 143 2.75 -12.27 -50.82
CA GLN A 143 3.83 -11.60 -51.58
C GLN A 143 4.43 -12.51 -52.66
N GLY A 144 4.49 -13.83 -52.43
CA GLY A 144 4.93 -14.79 -53.44
C GLY A 144 4.03 -14.84 -54.68
N ALA A 145 2.71 -14.73 -54.51
CA ALA A 145 1.75 -14.73 -55.62
C ALA A 145 1.84 -13.46 -56.49
N ARG A 146 2.04 -12.28 -55.88
CA ARG A 146 2.14 -11.01 -56.62
C ARG A 146 3.44 -10.87 -57.42
N ARG A 147 4.55 -11.44 -56.95
CA ARG A 147 5.83 -11.44 -57.69
C ARG A 147 5.85 -12.37 -58.91
N ALA A 148 4.92 -13.32 -59.01
CA ALA A 148 4.78 -14.16 -60.19
C ALA A 148 3.95 -13.47 -61.29
N GLU A 149 3.03 -12.56 -60.91
CA GLU A 149 2.21 -11.79 -61.85
C GLU A 149 3.01 -10.61 -62.46
N ASP A 150 3.83 -9.90 -61.68
CA ASP A 150 4.65 -8.77 -62.19
C ASP A 150 5.82 -9.18 -63.12
N ARG A 151 6.19 -10.48 -63.18
CA ARG A 151 7.23 -10.98 -64.10
C ARG A 151 6.71 -11.30 -65.51
N ALA A 152 5.40 -11.28 -65.73
CA ALA A 152 4.80 -11.53 -67.04
C ALA A 152 4.65 -10.24 -67.89
N ASP A 153 4.83 -9.06 -67.29
CA ASP A 153 4.62 -7.75 -67.94
C ASP A 153 5.91 -7.02 -68.37
N ASP A 154 7.12 -7.51 -68.00
CA ASP A 154 8.41 -6.83 -68.26
C ASP A 154 9.17 -7.36 -69.50
N ASP A 155 8.71 -8.43 -70.16
CA ASP A 155 9.30 -8.93 -71.42
C ASP A 155 8.83 -8.14 -72.67
N GLY A 156 8.05 -7.07 -72.48
CA GLY A 156 7.43 -6.28 -73.55
C GLY A 156 8.18 -5.00 -73.98
N VAL A 157 9.06 -4.42 -73.14
CA VAL A 157 9.74 -3.15 -73.48
C VAL A 157 11.15 -3.43 -74.00
N SER A 158 11.12 -3.98 -75.21
CA SER A 158 12.24 -3.94 -76.14
C SER A 158 12.79 -2.52 -76.30
N ARG A 159 14.12 -2.43 -76.29
CA ARG A 159 14.92 -1.60 -77.19
C ARG A 159 14.58 -0.10 -77.18
N GLU A 160 15.38 0.70 -76.47
CA GLU A 160 16.09 1.82 -77.09
C GLU A 160 17.09 2.47 -76.11
N ARG A 161 18.31 2.70 -76.63
CA ARG A 161 19.28 3.74 -76.21
C ARG A 161 19.95 3.49 -74.84
N ARG A 162 21.08 2.79 -74.75
CA ARG A 162 22.41 2.98 -75.37
C ARG A 162 22.95 4.42 -75.32
N GLU A 163 24.16 4.51 -74.75
CA GLU A 163 25.19 5.54 -74.93
C GLU A 163 24.89 6.88 -74.23
N ALA A 164 25.80 7.52 -73.51
CA ALA A 164 27.26 7.47 -73.52
C ALA A 164 27.83 8.05 -72.21
N ASP A 165 29.08 7.68 -71.93
CA ASP A 165 30.19 8.43 -71.31
C ASP A 165 29.95 9.10 -69.95
N GLY A 166 30.78 8.90 -68.92
CA GLY A 166 32.24 8.71 -68.94
C GLY A 166 32.84 9.77 -67.98
N PRO A 167 33.81 9.44 -67.12
CA PRO A 167 34.07 10.17 -65.87
C PRO A 167 35.04 11.35 -66.06
N ASN A 168 34.86 12.40 -65.28
CA ASN A 168 35.75 13.56 -65.26
C ASN A 168 36.85 13.36 -64.20
N GLY A 169 38.12 13.45 -64.64
CA GLY A 169 39.34 13.40 -63.84
C GLY A 169 40.53 13.74 -64.73
#